data_AF-A0A1D2RCQ4-F1
#
_entry.id   AF-A0A1D2RCQ4-F1
#
_cell.length_a   1.000
_cell.length_b   1.000
_cell.length_c   1.000
_cell.angle_alpha   90.00
_cell.angle_beta   90.00
_cell.angle_gamma   90.00
#
_symmetry.space_group_name_H-M   'P 1'
#
loop_
_entity.id
_entity.type
_entity.pdbx_description
1 polymer ?
#
loop_
_entity_poly.entity_id
_entity_poly.type
_entity_poly.pdbx_seq_one_letter_code
_entity_poly.pdbx_strand_id
1 'polypeptide(L)'
;MECLITYKFEEIEILSTIRLGIGRIIVVGDRPNVPSSKIFKNLGIEIEEKASKIKPGSKIGEIVHGVLDMISSAREKGNEPIILLPHDRRISIGMYIARGENKNRRSADIPVCCP
;
A
#
# COMPACT_ATOMS: atom_id res chain seq x y z
N MET A 1 2.53 8.01 -12.43
CA MET A 1 3.46 6.95 -11.96
C MET A 1 2.71 6.10 -10.96
N GLU A 2 2.85 4.78 -11.00
CA GLU A 2 2.13 3.90 -10.09
C GLU A 2 2.79 3.83 -8.71
N CYS A 3 1.96 3.81 -7.66
CA CYS A 3 2.39 3.76 -6.27
C CYS A 3 1.70 2.60 -5.55
N LEU A 4 2.49 1.63 -5.10
CA LEU A 4 2.00 0.48 -4.36
C LEU A 4 1.83 0.83 -2.88
N ILE A 5 0.68 0.52 -2.29
CA ILE A 5 0.37 0.74 -0.87
C ILE A 5 0.15 -0.62 -0.21
N THR A 6 0.87 -0.90 0.87
CA THR A 6 0.81 -2.17 1.62
C THR A 6 1.16 -1.99 3.09
N TYR A 7 0.87 -2.97 3.95
CA TYR A 7 1.13 -2.92 5.39
C TYR A 7 2.50 -3.52 5.79
N LYS A 8 2.80 -4.70 5.23
CA LYS A 8 4.06 -5.43 5.34
C LYS A 8 4.18 -6.26 4.08
N PHE A 9 5.41 -6.54 3.67
CA PHE A 9 5.67 -7.41 2.55
C PHE A 9 6.99 -8.14 2.72
N GLU A 10 7.09 -9.29 2.09
CA GLU A 10 8.36 -9.94 1.79
C GLU A 10 8.88 -9.44 0.44
N GLU A 11 10.20 -9.32 0.32
CA GLU A 11 10.83 -8.76 -0.89
C GLU A 11 10.35 -9.46 -2.18
N ILE A 12 10.14 -10.78 -2.12
CA ILE A 12 9.68 -11.59 -3.24
C ILE A 12 8.26 -11.26 -3.71
N GLU A 13 7.37 -10.86 -2.80
CA GLU A 13 5.99 -10.45 -3.11
C GLU A 13 5.97 -9.13 -3.89
N ILE A 14 6.93 -8.26 -3.63
CA ILE A 14 7.06 -7.00 -4.38
C ILE A 14 7.71 -7.26 -5.73
N LEU A 15 8.74 -8.10 -5.80
CA LEU A 15 9.43 -8.44 -7.06
C LEU A 15 8.48 -9.06 -8.09
N SER A 16 7.51 -9.87 -7.67
CA SER A 16 6.47 -10.38 -8.58
C SER A 16 5.52 -9.29 -9.07
N THR A 17 5.31 -8.24 -8.27
CA THR A 17 4.38 -7.13 -8.53
C THR A 17 5.03 -5.98 -9.33
N ILE A 18 6.36 -5.88 -9.37
CA ILE A 18 7.13 -4.81 -10.03
C ILE A 18 6.93 -4.73 -11.56
N ARG A 19 6.29 -5.73 -12.18
CA ARG A 19 5.97 -5.72 -13.63
C ARG A 19 4.99 -4.62 -14.06
N LEU A 20 4.41 -3.87 -13.13
CA LEU A 20 3.37 -2.88 -13.42
C LEU A 20 3.91 -1.46 -13.74
N GLY A 21 5.20 -1.18 -13.50
CA GLY A 21 5.72 0.21 -13.62
C GLY A 21 5.59 1.01 -12.32
N ILE A 22 5.62 0.30 -11.20
CA ILE A 22 5.66 0.86 -9.84
C ILE A 22 6.97 1.60 -9.65
N GLY A 23 6.89 2.91 -9.40
CA GLY A 23 8.04 3.74 -9.06
C GLY A 23 8.15 4.05 -7.56
N ARG A 24 7.08 3.79 -6.80
CA ARG A 24 7.01 4.10 -5.37
C ARG A 24 6.23 3.04 -4.59
N ILE A 25 6.70 2.70 -3.40
CA ILE A 25 6.02 1.82 -2.45
C ILE A 25 5.82 2.59 -1.15
N ILE A 26 4.58 2.62 -0.65
CA ILE A 26 4.24 3.16 0.68
C ILE A 26 3.91 1.97 1.58
N VAL A 27 4.71 1.80 2.63
CA VAL A 27 4.46 0.80 3.67
C VAL A 27 3.80 1.46 4.86
N VAL A 28 2.57 1.06 5.15
CA VAL A 28 1.74 1.61 6.22
C VAL A 28 1.87 0.76 7.46
N GLY A 29 2.13 1.36 8.63
CA GLY A 29 2.12 0.62 9.89
C GLY A 29 2.58 1.47 11.06
N ASP A 30 2.51 0.96 12.28
CA ASP A 30 3.07 1.65 13.46
C ASP A 30 4.60 1.57 13.52
N ARG A 31 5.14 0.46 13.01
CA ARG A 31 6.56 0.19 12.77
C ARG A 31 6.67 -0.54 11.44
N PRO A 32 6.49 0.16 10.31
CA PRO A 32 6.74 -0.44 9.01
C PRO A 32 8.18 -0.99 9.02
N ASN A 33 8.34 -2.24 8.61
CA ASN A 33 9.65 -2.87 8.51
C ASN A 33 9.93 -3.07 7.03
N VAL A 34 10.60 -2.09 6.43
CA VAL A 34 11.00 -2.19 5.03
C VAL A 34 12.32 -2.98 4.97
N PRO A 35 12.38 -4.09 4.23
CA PRO A 35 13.64 -4.73 3.94
C PRO A 35 14.58 -3.72 3.27
N SER A 36 15.80 -3.52 3.81
CA SER A 36 16.80 -2.63 3.20
C SER A 36 17.40 -3.26 1.93
N SER A 37 16.56 -3.44 0.93
CA SER A 37 16.98 -4.11 -0.29
C SER A 37 17.67 -3.13 -1.23
N LYS A 38 18.95 -3.41 -1.52
CA LYS A 38 19.64 -2.76 -2.64
C LYS A 38 18.90 -2.98 -3.97
N ILE A 39 18.07 -4.02 -4.08
CA ILE A 39 17.35 -4.37 -5.30
C ILE A 39 16.31 -3.29 -5.65
N PHE A 40 15.52 -2.80 -4.69
CA PHE A 40 14.54 -1.74 -4.96
C PHE A 40 15.21 -0.44 -5.44
N LYS A 41 16.33 -0.07 -4.81
CA LYS A 41 17.13 1.08 -5.23
C LYS A 41 17.69 0.91 -6.65
N ASN A 42 18.18 -0.28 -6.99
CA ASN A 42 18.69 -0.59 -8.33
C ASN A 42 17.59 -0.58 -9.40
N LEU A 43 16.34 -0.87 -9.01
CA LEU A 43 15.16 -0.80 -9.87
C LEU A 43 14.56 0.61 -9.95
N GLY A 44 15.16 1.60 -9.26
CA GLY A 44 14.64 2.97 -9.23
C GLY A 44 13.33 3.12 -8.44
N ILE A 45 13.05 2.20 -7.52
CA ILE A 45 11.83 2.19 -6.71
C ILE A 45 12.10 2.89 -5.39
N GLU A 46 11.34 3.93 -5.11
CA GLU A 46 11.36 4.62 -3.82
C GLU A 46 10.48 3.89 -2.81
N ILE A 47 10.99 3.65 -1.61
CA ILE A 47 10.17 3.11 -0.52
C ILE A 47 10.01 4.16 0.57
N GLU A 48 8.75 4.46 0.88
CA GLU A 48 8.35 5.38 1.93
C GLU A 48 7.71 4.58 3.07
N GLU A 49 8.30 4.68 4.24
CA GLU A 49 7.67 4.24 5.48
C GLU A 49 6.71 5.32 5.96
N LYS A 50 5.44 4.97 6.10
CA LYS A 50 4.44 5.91 6.61
C LYS A 50 3.85 5.39 7.90
N ALA A 51 4.28 6.03 8.99
CA ALA A 51 3.74 5.79 10.32
C ALA A 51 2.23 6.02 10.30
N SER A 52 1.48 5.03 10.78
CA SER A 52 0.02 5.10 10.90
C SER A 52 -0.43 4.49 12.22
N LYS A 53 -1.72 4.68 12.53
CA LYS A 53 -2.35 4.01 13.68
C LYS A 53 -2.62 2.52 13.42
N ILE A 54 -2.26 1.99 12.25
CA ILE A 54 -2.49 0.60 11.87
C ILE A 54 -1.47 -0.29 12.61
N LYS A 55 -1.98 -1.11 13.52
CA LYS A 55 -1.23 -2.04 14.36
C LYS A 55 -1.78 -3.45 14.20
N PRO A 56 -1.00 -4.48 14.58
CA PRO A 56 -1.58 -5.80 14.79
C PRO A 56 -2.73 -5.69 15.80
N GLY A 57 -3.95 -6.03 15.37
CA GLY A 57 -5.15 -5.93 16.19
C GLY A 57 -5.97 -4.63 16.08
N SER A 58 -5.57 -3.67 15.25
CA SER A 58 -6.40 -2.49 14.92
C SER A 58 -7.80 -2.90 14.45
N LYS A 59 -8.79 -2.06 14.76
CA LYS A 59 -10.17 -2.27 14.26
C LYS A 59 -10.20 -2.02 12.75
N ILE A 60 -11.10 -2.72 12.04
CA ILE A 60 -11.25 -2.58 10.58
C ILE A 60 -11.43 -1.10 10.18
N GLY A 61 -12.24 -0.33 10.91
CA GLY A 61 -12.44 1.10 10.61
C GLY A 61 -11.15 1.93 10.70
N GLU A 62 -10.28 1.64 11.66
CA GLU A 62 -8.97 2.33 11.78
C GLU A 62 -8.05 1.99 10.62
N ILE A 63 -8.05 0.72 10.19
CA ILE A 63 -7.32 0.27 9.01
C ILE A 63 -7.85 1.00 7.77
N VAL A 64 -9.17 1.04 7.58
CA VAL A 64 -9.81 1.68 6.42
C VAL A 64 -9.43 3.16 6.34
N HIS A 65 -9.58 3.92 7.44
CA HIS A 65 -9.23 5.33 7.47
C HIS A 65 -7.74 5.56 7.21
N GLY A 66 -6.87 4.79 7.86
CA GLY A 66 -5.43 4.91 7.65
C GLY A 66 -5.04 4.67 6.18
N VAL A 67 -5.63 3.67 5.53
CA VAL A 67 -5.37 3.36 4.11
C VAL A 67 -5.94 4.44 3.19
N LEU A 68 -7.14 4.97 3.45
CA LEU A 68 -7.74 6.07 2.68
C LEU A 68 -6.88 7.35 2.72
N ASP A 69 -6.30 7.67 3.88
CA ASP A 69 -5.38 8.80 4.01
C ASP A 69 -4.13 8.60 3.15
N MET A 70 -3.62 7.36 3.06
CA MET A 70 -2.47 7.05 2.20
C MET A 70 -2.80 7.16 0.73
N ILE A 71 -3.96 6.63 0.32
CA ILE A 71 -4.42 6.71 -1.06
C ILE A 71 -4.59 8.18 -1.48
N SER A 72 -5.21 9.00 -0.63
CA SER A 72 -5.40 10.43 -0.89
C SER A 72 -4.05 11.14 -1.04
N SER A 73 -3.12 10.89 -0.11
CA SER A 73 -1.78 11.46 -0.15
C SER A 73 -0.97 11.04 -1.38
N ALA A 74 -1.10 9.79 -1.85
CA ALA A 74 -0.44 9.32 -3.07
C ALA A 74 -0.93 10.09 -4.31
N ARG A 75 -2.24 10.35 -4.38
CA ARG A 75 -2.88 11.09 -5.48
C ARG A 75 -2.58 12.57 -5.49
N GLU A 76 -2.56 13.20 -4.32
CA GLU A 76 -2.13 14.60 -4.18
C GLU A 76 -0.70 14.81 -4.73
N LYS A 77 0.15 13.79 -4.61
CA LYS A 77 1.49 13.74 -5.20
C LYS A 77 1.51 13.30 -6.68
N GLY A 78 0.37 13.15 -7.34
CA GLY A 78 0.25 12.74 -8.75
C GLY A 78 0.54 11.26 -9.04
N ASN A 79 0.48 10.40 -8.01
CA ASN A 79 0.66 8.95 -8.19
C ASN A 79 -0.67 8.24 -8.36
N GLU A 80 -0.67 7.18 -9.17
CA GLU A 80 -1.80 6.26 -9.30
C GLU A 80 -1.66 5.13 -8.26
N PRO A 81 -2.54 5.04 -7.26
CA PRO A 81 -2.42 4.07 -6.19
C PRO A 81 -2.75 2.65 -6.67
N ILE A 82 -2.01 1.67 -6.15
CA ILE A 82 -2.25 0.23 -6.28
C ILE A 82 -2.22 -0.37 -4.88
N ILE A 83 -3.12 -1.30 -4.58
CA ILE A 83 -3.19 -1.93 -3.26
C ILE A 83 -2.63 -3.34 -3.35
N LEU A 84 -1.57 -3.64 -2.59
CA LEU A 84 -1.12 -5.01 -2.36
C LEU A 84 -1.70 -5.49 -1.02
N LEU A 85 -2.50 -6.55 -1.07
CA LEU A 85 -3.13 -7.10 0.13
C LEU A 85 -2.12 -7.96 0.92
N PRO A 86 -1.87 -7.66 2.20
CA PRO A 86 -0.99 -8.48 3.03
C PRO A 86 -1.67 -9.79 3.46
N HIS A 87 -0.89 -10.74 3.94
CA HIS A 87 -1.40 -12.00 4.51
C HIS A 87 -2.20 -11.83 5.81
N ASP A 88 -2.03 -10.73 6.56
CA ASP A 88 -2.85 -10.47 7.74
C ASP A 88 -4.32 -10.26 7.32
N ARG A 89 -5.18 -11.21 7.69
CA ARG A 89 -6.59 -11.23 7.28
C ARG A 89 -7.34 -9.95 7.63
N ARG A 90 -7.12 -9.37 8.83
CA ARG A 90 -7.88 -8.18 9.24
C ARG A 90 -7.43 -6.97 8.47
N ILE A 91 -6.13 -6.84 8.27
CA ILE A 91 -5.54 -5.72 7.53
C ILE A 91 -5.90 -5.82 6.05
N SER A 92 -5.81 -7.01 5.47
CA SER A 92 -6.26 -7.30 4.11
C SER A 92 -7.71 -6.89 3.87
N ILE A 93 -8.63 -7.27 4.78
CA ILE A 93 -10.04 -6.85 4.71
C ILE A 93 -10.17 -5.33 4.79
N GLY A 94 -9.49 -4.67 5.73
CA GLY A 94 -9.55 -3.22 5.85
C GLY A 94 -9.00 -2.48 4.62
N MET A 95 -7.90 -2.96 4.05
CA MET A 95 -7.33 -2.41 2.81
C MET A 95 -8.27 -2.61 1.61
N TYR A 96 -8.90 -3.78 1.50
CA TYR A 96 -9.88 -4.06 0.44
C TYR A 96 -11.11 -3.15 0.55
N ILE A 97 -11.63 -2.94 1.76
CA ILE A 97 -12.75 -2.02 2.00
C ILE A 97 -12.35 -0.59 1.64
N ALA A 98 -11.18 -0.12 2.09
CA ALA A 98 -10.68 1.23 1.76
C ALA A 98 -10.60 1.46 0.24
N ARG A 99 -10.17 0.45 -0.51
CA ARG A 99 -10.18 0.46 -1.98
C ARG A 99 -11.58 0.65 -2.54
N GLY A 100 -12.59 -0.03 -1.99
CA GLY A 100 -13.99 0.10 -2.40
C GLY A 100 -14.58 1.47 -2.07
N GLU A 101 -14.36 1.97 -0.85
CA GLU A 101 -14.85 3.28 -0.38
C GLU A 101 -14.31 4.44 -1.22
N ASN A 102 -13.07 4.35 -1.70
CA ASN A 102 -12.49 5.40 -2.53
C ASN A 102 -13.12 5.49 -3.93
N LYS A 103 -13.73 4.42 -4.46
CA LYS A 103 -14.43 4.47 -5.76
C LYS A 103 -15.61 5.44 -5.75
N ASN A 104 -16.28 5.56 -4.60
CA ASN A 104 -17.43 6.46 -4.43
C ASN A 104 -17.02 7.94 -4.38
N ARG A 105 -15.70 8.26 -4.37
CA ARG A 105 -15.19 9.62 -4.09
C ARG A 105 -14.46 10.31 -5.25
N ARG A 106 -14.46 9.76 -6.48
CA ARG A 106 -13.83 10.23 -7.75
C ARG A 106 -12.58 9.42 -8.13
N SER A 107 -12.71 8.45 -9.05
CA SER A 107 -11.65 7.93 -9.95
C SER A 107 -11.94 6.51 -10.44
N ALA A 108 -11.23 6.10 -11.49
CA ALA A 108 -11.04 4.70 -11.90
C ALA A 108 -10.79 3.73 -10.73
N ASP A 109 -11.16 2.47 -10.95
CA ASP A 109 -10.95 1.36 -10.03
C ASP A 109 -9.46 1.25 -9.63
N ILE A 110 -9.16 1.35 -8.34
CA ILE A 110 -7.81 1.08 -7.83
C ILE A 110 -7.53 -0.42 -8.04
N PRO A 111 -6.44 -0.80 -8.74
CA PRO A 111 -6.08 -2.19 -8.93
C PRO A 111 -5.62 -2.81 -7.61
N VAL A 112 -5.86 -4.11 -7.47
CA VAL A 112 -5.48 -4.91 -6.30
C VAL A 112 -4.55 -6.03 -6.75
N CYS A 113 -3.43 -6.15 -6.07
CA CYS A 113 -2.49 -7.27 -6.20
C CYS A 113 -2.67 -8.20 -5.00
N CYS A 114 -2.71 -9.50 -5.26
CA CYS A 114 -2.65 -10.54 -4.25
C CYS A 114 -1.29 -11.24 -4.40
N PRO A 115 -0.50 -11.38 -3.34
CA PRO A 115 0.73 -12.16 -3.37
C PRO A 115 0.48 -13.65 -3.65
#